data_AF-A0A3M1QE68-F1
#
_entry.id   AF-A0A3M1QE68-F1
#
_cell.length_a   1.000
_cell.length_b   1.000
_cell.length_c   1.000
_cell.angle_alpha   90.00
_cell.angle_beta   90.00
_cell.angle_gamma   90.00
#
_symmetry.space_group_name_H-M   'P 1'
#
loop_
_entity.id
_entity.type
_entity.pdbx_description
1 polymer ?
#
loop_
_entity_poly.entity_id
_entity_poly.type
_entity_poly.pdbx_seq_one_letter_code
_entity_poly.pdbx_strand_id
1 'polypeptide(L)' 'MDNKTTLRLRNKTGKTWEEWYNLLDTYGESNLQAIIEYLMRNYELDPHWAQLIGMRYRHRRSLS' A
#
# COMPACT_ATOMS: atom_id res chain seq x y z
N MET A 1 3.01 14.02 4.80
CA MET A 1 3.92 12.86 4.96
C MET A 1 5.33 13.40 5.07
N ASP A 2 6.13 12.93 6.02
CA ASP A 2 7.53 13.33 6.07
C ASP A 2 8.31 12.68 4.91
N ASN A 3 9.27 13.40 4.33
CA ASN A 3 10.07 12.92 3.19
C ASN A 3 10.83 11.62 3.49
N LYS A 4 11.17 11.37 4.76
CA LYS A 4 11.94 10.20 5.19
C LYS A 4 11.13 8.92 5.06
N THR A 5 9.85 8.95 5.40
CA THR A 5 8.93 7.81 5.25
C THR A 5 8.67 7.46 3.78
N THR A 6 8.51 8.47 2.92
CA THR A 6 8.32 8.26 1.47
C THR A 6 9.55 7.64 0.82
N LEU A 7 10.75 8.12 1.16
CA LEU A 7 12.01 7.54 0.67
C LEU A 7 12.21 6.10 1.14
N ARG A 8 11.90 5.80 2.40
CA ARG A 8 11.99 4.43 2.93
C ARG A 8 11.05 3.47 2.23
N LEU A 9 9.80 3.85 1.99
CA LEU A 9 8.84 3.03 1.26
C LEU A 9 9.36 2.70 -0.14
N ARG A 10 9.78 3.72 -0.91
CA ARG A 10 10.27 3.53 -2.28
C ARG A 10 11.51 2.62 -2.30
N ASN A 11 12.44 2.83 -1.37
CA ASN A 11 13.65 2.01 -1.29
C ASN A 11 13.38 0.55 -0.91
N LYS A 12 12.28 0.26 -0.20
CA LYS A 12 11.94 -1.10 0.25
C LYS A 12 10.96 -1.83 -0.66
N THR A 13 10.07 -1.09 -1.33
CA THR A 13 8.95 -1.66 -2.09
C THR A 13 9.04 -1.36 -3.58
N GLY A 14 10.01 -0.55 -4.00
CA GLY A 14 10.19 -0.12 -5.40
C GLY A 14 9.19 0.93 -5.88
N LYS A 15 8.15 1.26 -5.10
CA LYS A 15 7.09 2.20 -5.48
C LYS A 15 6.86 3.27 -4.43
N THR A 16 6.39 4.42 -4.89
CA THR A 16 5.91 5.53 -4.07
C THR A 16 4.51 5.24 -3.52
N TRP A 17 4.06 6.08 -2.58
CA TRP A 17 2.71 5.99 -2.02
C TRP A 17 1.62 6.13 -3.07
N GLU A 18 1.76 7.09 -3.98
CA GLU A 18 0.79 7.36 -5.04
C GLU A 18 0.67 6.18 -6.01
N GLU A 19 1.80 5.59 -6.42
CA GLU A 19 1.81 4.41 -7.28
C GLU A 19 1.11 3.22 -6.61
N TRP A 20 1.35 2.99 -5.31
CA TRP A 20 0.64 1.94 -4.58
C TRP A 20 -0.86 2.20 -4.51
N TYR A 21 -1.25 3.45 -4.28
CA TYR A 21 -2.67 3.77 -4.21
C TYR A 21 -3.35 3.63 -5.56
N ASN A 22 -2.72 4.05 -6.66
CA ASN A 22 -3.27 3.87 -8.00
C ASN A 22 -3.45 2.38 -8.35
N LEU A 23 -2.51 1.52 -7.94
CA LEU A 23 -2.64 0.07 -8.09
C LEU A 23 -3.82 -0.49 -7.28
N LEU A 24 -3.97 -0.05 -6.04
CA LEU A 24 -5.07 -0.50 -5.18
C LEU A 24 -6.42 0.06 -5.62
N ASP A 25 -6.47 1.26 -6.16
CA ASP A 25 -7.67 1.85 -6.77
C ASP A 25 -8.10 1.05 -8.00
N THR A 26 -7.13 0.55 -8.79
CA THR A 26 -7.40 -0.35 -9.92
C THR A 26 -7.87 -1.74 -9.46
N TYR A 27 -7.29 -2.25 -8.36
CA TYR A 27 -7.71 -3.52 -7.77
C TYR A 27 -9.14 -3.45 -7.21
N GLY A 28 -9.55 -2.29 -6.70
CA GLY A 28 -10.94 -1.98 -6.34
C GLY A 28 -11.45 -2.57 -5.02
N GLU A 29 -10.68 -3.47 -4.39
CA GLU A 29 -11.05 -4.12 -3.13
C GLU A 29 -11.00 -3.15 -1.93
N SER A 30 -11.89 -3.36 -0.96
CA SER A 30 -12.02 -2.54 0.25
C SER A 30 -11.65 -3.28 1.53
N ASN A 31 -11.66 -4.62 1.49
CA ASN A 31 -11.27 -5.47 2.60
C ASN A 31 -9.74 -5.42 2.83
N LEU A 32 -9.32 -5.08 4.06
CA LEU A 32 -7.90 -4.93 4.40
C LEU A 32 -7.11 -6.23 4.21
N GLN A 33 -7.69 -7.36 4.62
CA GLN A 33 -7.01 -8.65 4.54
C GLN A 33 -6.78 -9.04 3.08
N ALA A 34 -7.80 -8.85 2.23
CA ALA A 34 -7.69 -9.10 0.80
C ALA A 34 -6.66 -8.18 0.12
N ILE A 35 -6.56 -6.91 0.53
CA ILE A 35 -5.52 -5.99 0.06
C ILE A 35 -4.12 -6.49 0.46
N ILE A 36 -3.93 -6.89 1.72
CA ILE A 36 -2.63 -7.38 2.22
C ILE A 36 -2.21 -8.63 1.46
N GLU A 37 -3.12 -9.59 1.29
CA GLU A 37 -2.86 -10.82 0.55
C GLU A 37 -2.54 -10.55 -0.92
N TYR A 38 -3.28 -9.63 -1.55
CA TYR A 38 -3.00 -9.19 -2.92
C TYR A 38 -1.59 -8.60 -3.05
N LEU A 39 -1.21 -7.72 -2.13
CA LEU A 39 0.11 -7.08 -2.10
C LEU A 39 1.24 -8.09 -1.90
N MET A 40 1.07 -9.02 -0.96
CA MET A 40 2.06 -10.07 -0.69
C MET A 40 2.22 -11.03 -1.87
N ARG A 41 1.11 -11.46 -2.49
CA ARG A 41 1.14 -12.46 -3.57
C ARG A 41 1.59 -11.90 -4.92
N ASN A 42 1.13 -10.70 -5.28
CA ASN A 42 1.35 -10.15 -6.62
C ASN A 42 2.59 -9.26 -6.72
N TYR A 43 3.09 -8.76 -5.58
CA TYR A 43 4.25 -7.86 -5.54
C TYR A 43 5.33 -8.34 -4.57
N GLU A 44 5.20 -9.57 -4.03
CA GLU A 44 6.17 -10.19 -3.13
C GLU A 44 6.56 -9.28 -1.95
N LEU A 45 5.60 -8.47 -1.51
CA LEU A 45 5.81 -7.53 -0.43
C LEU A 45 5.98 -8.27 0.89
N ASP A 46 6.95 -7.83 1.67
CA ASP A 46 7.08 -8.23 3.06
C ASP A 46 5.78 -7.90 3.85
N PRO A 47 5.32 -8.78 4.76
CA PRO A 47 4.08 -8.59 5.50
C PRO A 47 3.97 -7.22 6.19
N HIS A 48 5.07 -6.68 6.71
CA HIS A 48 5.08 -5.38 7.38
C HIS A 48 4.71 -4.26 6.40
N TRP A 49 5.29 -4.27 5.20
CA TRP A 49 5.01 -3.25 4.19
C TRP A 49 3.61 -3.41 3.60
N ALA A 50 3.16 -4.65 3.35
CA ALA A 50 1.81 -4.92 2.88
C ALA A 50 0.75 -4.38 3.87
N GLN A 51 0.94 -4.62 5.17
CA GLN A 51 0.04 -4.12 6.21
C GLN A 51 0.06 -2.58 6.30
N LEU A 52 1.24 -1.96 6.28
CA LEU A 52 1.37 -0.51 6.34
C LEU A 52 0.71 0.17 5.13
N ILE A 53 0.90 -0.38 3.92
CA ILE A 53 0.30 0.12 2.69
C ILE A 53 -1.22 -0.03 2.76
N GLY A 54 -1.72 -1.22 3.09
CA GLY A 54 -3.15 -1.50 3.17
C GLY A 54 -3.89 -0.64 4.19
N MET A 55 -3.33 -0.48 5.39
CA MET A 55 -3.93 0.37 6.44
C MET A 55 -4.02 1.83 6.01
N ARG A 56 -2.95 2.38 5.42
CA ARG A 56 -2.96 3.76 4.94
C ARG A 56 -3.91 3.98 3.78
N TYR A 57 -3.95 3.04 2.83
CA TYR A 57 -4.87 3.09 1.70
C TYR A 57 -6.32 3.13 2.17
N ARG A 58 -6.71 2.25 3.11
CA ARG A 58 -8.06 2.27 3.70
C ARG A 58 -8.36 3.58 4.41
N HIS A 59 -7.42 4.10 5.19
CA HIS A 59 -7.59 5.38 5.87
C HIS A 59 -7.82 6.52 4.88
N ARG A 60 -7.06 6.57 3.77
CA ARG A 60 -7.26 7.54 2.69
C ARG A 60 -8.66 7.44 2.10
N ARG A 61 -9.15 6.23 1.79
CA ARG A 61 -10.50 6.03 1.22
C ARG A 61 -11.63 6.35 2.19
N SER A 62 -11.43 6.20 3.50
CA SER A 62 -12.44 6.60 4.50
C SER A 62 -12.54 8.12 4.69
N LEU A 63 -11.58 8.89 4.15
CA LEU A 63 -11.51 10.34 4.26
C LEU A 63 -11.81 11.07 2.94
N SER A 64 -12.11 10.34 1.86
CA SER A 64 -12.59 10.87 0.57
C SER A 64 -14.09 10.63 0.44
#